data_AF-A0A699Z669-F1
#
_entry.id   AF-A0A699Z669-F1
#
_cell.length_a   1.000
_cell.length_b   1.000
_cell.length_c   1.000
_cell.angle_alpha   90.00
_cell.angle_beta   90.00
_cell.angle_gamma   90.00
#
_symmetry.space_group_name_H-M   'P 1'
#
loop_
_entity.id
_entity.type
_entity.pdbx_description
1 polymer ?
#
loop_
_entity_poly.entity_id
_entity_poly.type
_entity_poly.pdbx_seq_one_letter_code
_entity_poly.pdbx_strand_id
1 'polypeptide(L)'
;MQVKRFVLVTSAGVMRPTTFPYTILNTFGVLRFKRMSEQLLEGSGMPYTIFRPGRLTDGPYTSFDLNTLLQATAGSRQDVTLALSDSLSGEASRIATAEAVVQALQSSAAEGRAFALASREGEGPGQDRQRWEQLFTSAQP
;
A
#
# COMPACT_ATOMS: atom_id res chain seq x y z
N MET A 1 -10.54 -21.13 14.63
CA MET A 1 -9.22 -20.53 14.31
C MET A 1 -9.40 -19.03 14.27
N GLN A 2 -8.55 -18.27 14.96
CA GLN A 2 -8.57 -16.79 14.97
C GLN A 2 -7.52 -16.26 13.98
N VAL A 3 -7.87 -15.24 13.20
CA VAL A 3 -6.93 -14.57 12.28
C VAL A 3 -5.89 -13.81 13.12
N LYS A 4 -4.60 -14.08 12.87
CA LYS A 4 -3.49 -13.45 13.63
C LYS A 4 -3.14 -12.03 13.15
N ARG A 5 -3.30 -11.77 11.86
CA ARG A 5 -3.08 -10.46 11.24
C ARG A 5 -3.93 -10.35 9.98
N PHE A 6 -4.65 -9.25 9.82
CA PHE A 6 -5.39 -8.91 8.61
C PHE A 6 -4.71 -7.74 7.89
N VAL A 7 -4.28 -7.93 6.64
CA VAL A 7 -3.70 -6.83 5.84
C VAL A 7 -4.70 -6.39 4.79
N LEU A 8 -5.05 -5.11 4.77
CA LEU A 8 -6.00 -4.52 3.84
C LEU A 8 -5.31 -3.53 2.91
N VAL A 9 -5.46 -3.70 1.59
CA VAL A 9 -4.97 -2.75 0.59
C VAL A 9 -6.13 -1.91 0.07
N THR A 10 -6.10 -0.60 0.30
CA THR A 10 -7.14 0.34 -0.12
C THR A 10 -6.67 1.22 -1.26
N SER A 11 -6.44 2.51 -1.03
CA SER A 11 -5.99 3.49 -2.02
C SER A 11 -5.60 4.80 -1.32
N ALA A 12 -4.59 5.49 -1.81
CA ALA A 12 -4.34 6.88 -1.43
C ALA A 12 -5.55 7.76 -1.76
N GLY A 13 -5.85 8.73 -0.91
CA GLY A 13 -6.95 9.68 -1.08
C GLY A 13 -8.24 9.33 -0.33
N VAL A 14 -8.30 8.19 0.36
CA VAL A 14 -9.45 7.78 1.17
C VAL A 14 -9.78 8.75 2.31
N MET A 15 -8.80 9.48 2.83
CA MET A 15 -8.99 10.53 3.85
C MET A 15 -9.23 11.92 3.26
N ARG A 16 -9.04 12.07 1.95
CA ARG A 16 -9.17 13.35 1.21
C ARG A 16 -10.00 13.20 -0.07
N PRO A 17 -11.21 12.60 0.00
CA PRO A 17 -12.02 12.28 -1.18
C PRO A 17 -12.56 13.52 -1.90
N THR A 18 -12.57 14.68 -1.26
CA THR A 18 -13.04 15.96 -1.81
C THR A 18 -11.91 16.82 -2.40
N THR A 19 -10.67 16.34 -2.37
CA THR A 19 -9.53 17.04 -2.98
C THR A 19 -9.33 16.55 -4.42
N PHE A 20 -9.09 17.44 -5.38
CA PHE A 20 -8.71 17.05 -6.73
C PHE A 20 -7.32 16.35 -6.71
N PRO A 21 -7.09 15.25 -7.46
CA PRO A 21 -7.97 14.57 -8.42
C PRO A 21 -8.92 13.52 -7.81
N TYR A 22 -8.84 13.27 -6.51
CA TYR A 22 -9.60 12.22 -5.80
C TYR A 22 -11.12 12.41 -5.86
N THR A 23 -11.61 13.64 -6.01
CA THR A 23 -13.03 13.92 -6.23
C THR A 23 -13.56 13.21 -7.48
N ILE A 24 -12.79 13.19 -8.57
CA ILE A 24 -13.17 12.49 -9.81
C ILE A 24 -13.21 10.99 -9.55
N LEU A 25 -12.16 10.44 -8.93
CA LEU A 25 -12.08 9.02 -8.59
C LEU A 25 -13.22 8.58 -7.67
N ASN A 26 -13.67 9.48 -6.78
CA ASN A 26 -14.73 9.23 -5.83
C ASN A 26 -16.14 9.58 -6.33
N THR A 27 -16.33 9.89 -7.62
CA THR A 27 -17.66 10.23 -8.18
C THR A 27 -18.69 9.11 -7.92
N PHE A 28 -18.27 7.84 -7.96
CA PHE A 28 -19.10 6.68 -7.60
C PHE A 28 -18.94 6.22 -6.15
N GLY A 29 -18.27 7.01 -5.31
CA GLY A 29 -18.06 6.70 -3.89
C GLY A 29 -16.96 5.67 -3.60
N VAL A 30 -16.11 5.33 -4.57
CA VAL A 30 -15.08 4.27 -4.41
C VAL A 30 -14.15 4.53 -3.22
N LEU A 31 -13.65 5.76 -3.07
CA LEU A 31 -12.78 6.12 -1.94
C LEU A 31 -13.55 6.17 -0.62
N ARG A 32 -14.81 6.62 -0.64
CA ARG A 32 -15.70 6.58 0.52
C ARG A 32 -15.88 5.14 1.03
N PHE A 33 -16.21 4.19 0.16
CA PHE A 33 -16.40 2.80 0.54
C PHE A 33 -15.10 2.14 1.00
N LYS A 34 -13.96 2.46 0.36
CA LYS A 34 -12.65 2.04 0.85
C LYS A 34 -12.39 2.58 2.26
N ARG A 35 -12.66 3.85 2.55
CA ARG A 35 -12.50 4.38 3.92
C ARG A 35 -13.44 3.70 4.93
N MET A 36 -14.68 3.42 4.55
CA MET A 36 -15.62 2.67 5.41
C MET A 36 -15.08 1.27 5.74
N SER A 37 -14.46 0.57 4.77
CA SER A 37 -13.83 -0.73 5.04
C SER A 37 -12.65 -0.63 6.02
N GLU A 38 -11.86 0.45 5.95
CA GLU A 38 -10.80 0.70 6.93
C GLU A 38 -11.38 0.91 8.31
N GLN A 39 -12.40 1.76 8.46
CA GLN A 39 -13.04 2.04 9.76
C GLN A 39 -13.65 0.79 10.38
N LEU A 40 -14.26 -0.08 9.58
CA LEU A 40 -14.78 -1.37 10.05
C LEU A 40 -13.66 -2.28 10.56
N LEU A 41 -12.53 -2.34 9.84
CA LEU A 41 -11.37 -3.14 10.26
C LEU A 41 -10.72 -2.55 11.52
N GLU A 42 -10.50 -1.24 11.55
CA GLU A 42 -9.97 -0.47 12.69
C GLU A 42 -10.82 -0.72 13.96
N GLY A 43 -12.15 -0.72 13.83
CA GLY A 43 -13.08 -0.98 14.92
C GLY A 43 -13.33 -2.46 15.26
N SER A 44 -12.75 -3.41 14.52
CA SER A 44 -13.06 -4.84 14.66
C SER A 44 -12.38 -5.53 15.85
N GLY A 45 -11.34 -4.92 16.42
CA GLY A 45 -10.46 -5.55 17.41
C GLY A 45 -9.51 -6.61 16.84
N MET A 46 -9.53 -6.86 15.52
CA MET A 46 -8.54 -7.75 14.87
C MET A 46 -7.21 -7.03 14.69
N PRO A 47 -6.05 -7.69 14.93
CA PRO A 47 -4.76 -7.12 14.57
C PRO A 47 -4.71 -6.86 13.05
N TYR A 48 -4.40 -5.63 12.64
CA TYR A 48 -4.46 -5.25 11.24
C TYR A 48 -3.24 -4.46 10.76
N THR A 49 -3.09 -4.37 9.45
CA THR A 49 -2.26 -3.36 8.78
C THR A 49 -3.02 -2.87 7.54
N ILE A 50 -3.09 -1.57 7.30
CA ILE A 50 -3.73 -0.99 6.11
C ILE A 50 -2.65 -0.36 5.23
N PHE A 51 -2.70 -0.61 3.92
CA PHE A 51 -1.89 0.08 2.92
C PHE A 51 -2.77 0.88 1.96
N ARG A 52 -2.45 2.16 1.79
CA ARG A 52 -3.07 3.12 0.87
C ARG A 52 -2.07 3.44 -0.24
N PRO A 53 -1.87 2.55 -1.22
CA PRO A 53 -0.93 2.81 -2.30
C PRO A 53 -1.41 3.97 -3.18
N GLY A 54 -0.46 4.71 -3.74
CA GLY A 54 -0.69 5.61 -4.86
C GLY A 54 -1.18 4.89 -6.12
N ARG A 55 -1.09 5.54 -7.27
CA ARG A 55 -1.44 4.93 -8.57
C ARG A 55 -0.55 3.72 -8.83
N LEU A 56 -1.13 2.53 -8.90
CA LEU A 56 -0.37 1.31 -9.10
C LEU A 56 0.30 1.26 -10.49
N THR A 57 1.61 1.01 -10.52
CA THR A 57 2.44 0.89 -11.73
C THR A 57 3.03 -0.52 -11.88
N ASP A 58 3.77 -0.74 -12.97
CA ASP A 58 4.39 -2.01 -13.35
C ASP A 58 3.39 -3.11 -13.70
N GLY A 59 3.81 -4.08 -14.49
CA GLY A 59 2.92 -5.09 -15.05
C GLY A 59 2.87 -6.44 -14.31
N PRO A 60 1.97 -7.33 -14.75
CA PRO A 60 0.98 -7.06 -15.77
C PRO A 60 -0.38 -6.67 -15.23
N TYR A 61 -1.06 -5.90 -16.07
CA TYR A 61 -2.52 -5.86 -16.15
C TYR A 61 -3.05 -7.26 -16.48
N THR A 62 -4.37 -7.42 -16.62
CA THR A 62 -5.08 -8.71 -16.78
C THR A 62 -4.75 -9.53 -18.06
N SER A 63 -3.55 -9.43 -18.65
CA SER A 63 -3.14 -10.12 -19.88
C SER A 63 -2.01 -11.16 -19.66
N PHE A 64 -2.19 -12.30 -20.32
CA PHE A 64 -1.60 -13.63 -20.10
C PHE A 64 -0.20 -13.86 -20.72
N ASP A 65 0.77 -12.96 -20.54
CA ASP A 65 2.15 -13.25 -21.00
C ASP A 65 3.20 -13.02 -19.90
N LEU A 66 3.21 -13.93 -18.92
CA LEU A 66 4.02 -13.83 -17.70
C LEU A 66 5.52 -13.74 -17.97
N ASN A 67 6.07 -14.40 -19.00
CA ASN A 67 7.52 -14.40 -19.24
C ASN A 67 8.02 -13.12 -19.93
N THR A 68 7.24 -12.58 -20.88
CA THR A 68 7.53 -11.27 -21.49
C THR A 68 7.29 -10.13 -20.50
N LEU A 69 6.32 -10.30 -19.58
CA LEU A 69 5.99 -9.31 -18.56
C LEU A 69 7.03 -9.31 -17.42
N LEU A 70 7.46 -10.48 -16.92
CA LEU A 70 8.46 -10.57 -15.83
C LEU A 70 9.79 -9.87 -16.16
N GLN A 71 10.30 -10.00 -17.40
CA GLN A 71 11.53 -9.31 -17.80
C GLN A 71 11.35 -7.81 -18.07
N ALA A 72 10.13 -7.37 -18.41
CA ALA A 72 9.83 -5.97 -18.71
C ALA A 72 9.32 -5.16 -17.50
N THR A 73 9.01 -5.78 -16.35
CA THR A 73 8.22 -5.13 -15.27
C THR A 73 8.78 -5.26 -13.86
N ALA A 74 10.05 -5.66 -13.69
CA ALA A 74 10.79 -5.18 -12.53
C ALA A 74 11.02 -3.66 -12.72
N GLY A 75 9.96 -2.87 -12.51
CA GLY A 75 10.00 -1.42 -12.67
C GLY A 75 11.16 -0.88 -11.85
N SER A 76 11.87 0.12 -12.37
CA SER A 76 12.96 0.79 -11.67
C SER A 76 12.50 1.51 -10.39
N ARG A 77 11.18 1.58 -10.16
CA ARG A 77 10.54 2.35 -9.09
C ARG A 77 10.23 1.51 -7.85
N GLN A 78 11.24 0.89 -7.26
CA GLN A 78 11.05 0.00 -6.09
C GLN A 78 11.41 0.65 -4.76
N ASP A 79 12.09 1.80 -4.75
CA ASP A 79 12.39 2.52 -3.51
C ASP A 79 11.11 3.05 -2.86
N VAL A 80 10.82 2.59 -1.64
CA VAL A 80 9.53 2.75 -0.95
C VAL A 80 9.56 3.92 0.01
N THR A 81 8.48 4.70 0.00
CA THR A 81 8.19 5.70 1.03
C THR A 81 6.87 5.36 1.72
N LEU A 82 6.87 5.38 3.05
CA LEU A 82 5.69 5.19 3.88
C LEU A 82 5.41 6.44 4.71
N ALA A 83 4.12 6.77 4.87
CA ALA A 83 3.63 7.78 5.79
C ALA A 83 2.40 7.27 6.52
N LEU A 84 2.19 7.69 7.77
CA LEU A 84 1.00 7.33 8.56
C LEU A 84 -0.22 8.16 8.13
N SER A 85 -0.01 9.41 7.69
CA SER A 85 -1.03 10.19 7.00
C SER A 85 -1.27 9.71 5.57
N ASP A 86 -2.50 9.89 5.11
CA ASP A 86 -2.87 9.78 3.69
C ASP A 86 -2.41 11.03 2.92
N SER A 87 -1.13 11.37 3.05
CA SER A 87 -0.50 12.58 2.51
C SER A 87 0.25 12.31 1.21
N LEU A 88 0.76 11.09 1.02
CA LEU A 88 1.54 10.73 -0.17
C LEU A 88 0.69 10.75 -1.44
N SER A 89 1.26 11.34 -2.48
CA SER A 89 0.70 11.41 -3.83
C SER A 89 1.69 10.82 -4.81
N GLY A 90 1.19 10.28 -5.92
CA GLY A 90 2.02 9.72 -6.98
C GLY A 90 1.76 8.24 -7.20
N GLU A 91 2.81 7.50 -7.49
CA GLU A 91 2.77 6.12 -7.96
C GLU A 91 3.26 5.14 -6.90
N ALA A 92 2.82 3.90 -7.01
CA ALA A 92 3.30 2.79 -6.19
C ALA A 92 3.50 1.57 -7.07
N SER A 93 4.69 0.99 -7.05
CA SER A 93 4.96 -0.27 -7.73
C SER A 93 4.09 -1.38 -7.15
N ARG A 94 3.48 -2.20 -8.02
CA ARG A 94 2.75 -3.40 -7.60
C ARG A 94 3.64 -4.36 -6.82
N ILE A 95 4.89 -4.54 -7.26
CA ILE A 95 5.87 -5.42 -6.61
C ILE A 95 6.18 -4.90 -5.20
N ALA A 96 6.56 -3.63 -5.09
CA ALA A 96 6.87 -3.03 -3.79
C ALA A 96 5.67 -3.02 -2.83
N THR A 97 4.45 -2.83 -3.35
CA THR A 97 3.22 -2.91 -2.56
C THR A 97 2.99 -4.34 -2.06
N ALA A 98 3.20 -5.35 -2.91
CA ALA A 98 3.07 -6.76 -2.51
C ALA A 98 4.11 -7.16 -1.46
N GLU A 99 5.35 -6.69 -1.62
CA GLU A 99 6.42 -6.87 -0.62
C GLU A 99 6.02 -6.24 0.72
N ALA A 100 5.52 -5.00 0.72
CA ALA A 100 5.05 -4.33 1.93
C ALA A 100 3.97 -5.15 2.67
N VAL A 101 3.01 -5.72 1.92
CA VAL A 101 1.95 -6.57 2.47
C VAL A 101 2.52 -7.81 3.13
N VAL A 102 3.43 -8.51 2.47
CA VAL A 102 4.06 -9.74 3.01
C VAL A 102 4.90 -9.42 4.24
N GLN A 103 5.68 -8.35 4.19
CA GLN A 103 6.61 -7.98 5.25
C GLN A 103 5.87 -7.46 6.49
N ALA A 104 4.74 -6.77 6.30
CA ALA A 104 3.87 -6.34 7.39
C ALA A 104 3.34 -7.51 8.23
N LEU A 105 3.06 -8.67 7.63
CA LEU A 105 2.60 -9.87 8.36
C LEU A 105 3.61 -10.35 9.42
N GLN A 106 4.89 -10.00 9.26
CA GLN A 106 5.98 -10.42 10.13
C GLN A 106 6.55 -9.27 10.99
N SER A 107 5.98 -8.07 10.88
CA SER A 107 6.43 -6.88 11.60
C SER A 107 5.43 -6.50 12.69
N SER A 108 5.90 -6.33 13.92
CA SER A 108 5.10 -5.72 14.99
C SER A 108 4.98 -4.22 14.80
N ALA A 109 5.98 -3.56 14.19
CA ALA A 109 5.94 -2.13 13.88
C ALA A 109 4.82 -1.77 12.89
N ALA A 110 4.33 -2.72 12.09
CA ALA A 110 3.21 -2.53 11.17
C ALA A 110 1.83 -2.81 11.77
N GLU A 111 1.74 -3.37 12.99
CA GLU A 111 0.47 -3.76 13.60
C GLU A 111 -0.35 -2.55 14.07
N GLY A 112 -1.65 -2.57 13.80
CA GLY A 112 -2.58 -1.50 14.17
C GLY A 112 -2.34 -0.19 13.40
N ARG A 113 -1.58 -0.22 12.30
CA ARG A 113 -1.20 0.97 11.54
C ARG A 113 -1.79 0.98 10.13
N ALA A 114 -2.00 2.19 9.63
CA ALA A 114 -2.32 2.47 8.25
C ALA A 114 -1.16 3.26 7.63
N PHE A 115 -0.73 2.87 6.42
CA PHE A 115 0.35 3.52 5.72
C PHE A 115 -0.10 3.98 4.34
N ALA A 116 0.10 5.26 4.01
CA ALA A 116 0.23 5.65 2.62
C ALA A 116 1.53 5.09 2.05
N LEU A 117 1.48 4.59 0.82
CA LEU A 117 2.62 3.97 0.16
C LEU A 117 2.83 4.61 -1.22
N ALA A 118 4.04 5.09 -1.45
CA ALA A 118 4.50 5.52 -2.75
C ALA A 118 5.84 4.85 -3.07
N SER A 119 6.17 4.75 -4.35
CA SER A 119 7.48 4.32 -4.80
C SER A 119 8.09 5.27 -5.82
N ARG A 120 9.42 5.35 -5.80
CA ARG A 120 10.26 6.19 -6.66
C ARG A 120 11.36 5.37 -7.29
N GLU A 121 12.01 5.94 -8.31
CA GLU A 121 13.18 5.33 -8.94
C GLU A 121 14.24 5.02 -7.89
N GLY A 122 14.80 3.81 -7.96
CA GLY A 122 15.78 3.29 -7.03
C GLY A 122 15.47 1.86 -6.62
N GLU A 123 16.47 1.21 -6.03
CA GLU A 123 16.32 -0.12 -5.47
C GLU A 123 15.46 -0.10 -4.21
N GLY A 124 14.46 -0.97 -4.18
CA GLY A 124 13.61 -1.17 -3.03
C GLY A 124 14.28 -1.93 -1.89
N PRO A 125 13.60 -2.04 -0.75
CA PRO A 125 13.96 -2.99 0.29
C PRO A 125 13.87 -4.45 -0.20
N GLY A 126 13.08 -4.75 -1.23
CA GLY A 126 12.95 -6.11 -1.76
C GLY A 126 12.46 -7.07 -0.68
N GLN A 127 13.22 -8.14 -0.45
CA GLN A 127 12.94 -9.12 0.61
C GLN A 127 13.67 -8.82 1.93
N ASP A 128 14.43 -7.73 2.02
CA ASP A 128 15.19 -7.35 3.23
C ASP A 128 14.24 -6.91 4.36
N ARG A 129 14.01 -7.83 5.30
CA ARG A 129 13.13 -7.61 6.44
C ARG A 129 13.59 -6.48 7.36
N GLN A 130 14.90 -6.26 7.50
CA GLN A 130 15.41 -5.21 8.39
C GLN A 130 15.15 -3.82 7.80
N ARG A 131 15.31 -3.66 6.48
CA ARG A 131 14.94 -2.42 5.77
C ARG A 131 13.43 -2.15 5.86
N TRP A 132 12.61 -3.19 5.73
CA TRP A 132 11.15 -3.05 5.93
C TRP A 132 10.78 -2.66 7.37
N GLU A 133 11.39 -3.26 8.38
CA GLU A 133 11.16 -2.90 9.79
C GLU A 133 11.52 -1.44 10.06
N GLN A 134 12.63 -0.96 9.50
CA GLN A 134 13.03 0.44 9.56
C GLN A 134 12.01 1.36 8.88
N LEU A 135 11.51 0.99 7.70
CA LEU A 135 10.48 1.76 6.99
C LEU A 135 9.18 1.84 7.81
N PHE A 136 8.70 0.74 8.39
CA PHE A 136 7.50 0.74 9.23
C PHE A 136 7.66 1.57 10.51
N THR A 137 8.85 1.52 11.11
CA THR A 137 9.16 2.26 12.34
C THR A 137 9.34 3.75 12.10
N SER A 138 9.95 4.14 10.98
CA SER A 138 10.29 5.53 10.65
C SER A 138 9.22 6.28 9.87
N ALA A 139 8.11 5.62 9.51
CA ALA A 139 6.99 6.25 8.81
C ALA A 139 6.51 7.50 9.57
N GLN A 140 6.58 8.65 8.91
CA GLN A 140 6.24 9.93 9.52
C GLN A 140 4.71 10.12 9.61
N PRO A 141 4.22 10.91 10.58
CA PRO A 141 2.82 11.30 10.68
C PRO A 141 2.25 11.88 9.39
#